data_AF-A0A6N6RYS0-F1
#
_entry.id   AF-A0A6N6RYS0-F1
#
_cell.length_a   1.000
_cell.length_b   1.000
_cell.length_c   1.000
_cell.angle_alpha   90.00
_cell.angle_beta   90.00
_cell.angle_gamma   90.00
#
_symmetry.space_group_name_H-M   'P 1'
#
loop_
_entity.id
_entity.type
_entity.pdbx_description
1 polymer ?
#
loop_
_entity_poly.entity_id
_entity_poly.type
_entity_poly.pdbx_seq_one_letter_code
_entity_poly.pdbx_strand_id
1 'polypeptide(L)'
;MREDYSANGDAWRYFPHDQARSRVYRWGEDGLLGICDNHCRLCFSLALWNERDSILKERLFGLTGPEGNHGEDVKEYYYYLDSTPTHSYLKALYKYPQSAYPYQRLIDENRSRGKKDLEYELEDTGAFHENRYFDVFAEYAKAEPEDLLIQVTIANRGREPAPLHVLPQVWFRNTWVWGDSYEADWGVPSIELLSERELLCRHSSLGEYILAVEPSAALLSPAFLFTENETNTEKLFGIKNASPYVKDGINDYIVGGEKGAVNPAGSGTKMSAHYKAEIPGGGSKTIRLRLSNSGGQASPFGAEFEKIFRRRMMEADEFYRRINPFNTSGDLKSVQRQAFAGMLWTKQFYYYVIEDWLRGDPNNPS
;
A
#
# COMPACT_ATOMS: atom_id res chain seq x y z
N MET A 1 -10.39 -10.71 -5.77
CA MET A 1 -11.67 -10.75 -6.52
C MET A 1 -11.60 -9.64 -7.56
N ARG A 2 -11.98 -9.91 -8.82
CA ARG A 2 -12.01 -8.88 -9.87
C ARG A 2 -13.43 -8.32 -9.91
N GLU A 3 -13.56 -7.01 -9.71
CA GLU A 3 -14.84 -6.33 -9.88
C GLU A 3 -15.16 -6.31 -11.38
N ASP A 4 -16.30 -6.86 -11.76
CA ASP A 4 -16.75 -6.90 -13.14
C ASP A 4 -18.19 -6.42 -13.25
N TYR A 5 -18.36 -5.29 -13.93
CA TYR A 5 -19.66 -4.76 -14.34
C TYR A 5 -19.71 -4.58 -15.87
N SER A 6 -18.82 -5.24 -16.60
CA SER A 6 -18.84 -5.21 -18.06
C SER A 6 -20.11 -5.89 -18.59
N ALA A 7 -20.70 -5.33 -19.65
CA ALA A 7 -21.90 -5.89 -20.26
C ALA A 7 -21.68 -7.30 -20.85
N ASN A 8 -20.42 -7.69 -21.09
CA ASN A 8 -20.03 -8.95 -21.71
C ASN A 8 -19.34 -9.94 -20.75
N GLY A 9 -19.16 -9.60 -19.47
CA GLY A 9 -18.48 -10.45 -18.49
C GLY A 9 -16.97 -10.58 -18.69
N ASP A 10 -16.31 -9.57 -19.25
CA ASP A 10 -14.86 -9.49 -19.40
C ASP A 10 -14.18 -8.95 -18.14
N ALA A 11 -14.21 -9.76 -17.08
CA ALA A 11 -13.55 -9.46 -15.80
C ALA A 11 -12.04 -9.20 -15.92
N TRP A 12 -11.41 -9.64 -17.00
CA TRP A 12 -9.97 -9.50 -17.21
C TRP A 12 -9.59 -8.10 -17.68
N ARG A 13 -10.42 -7.48 -18.51
CA ARG A 13 -10.15 -6.17 -19.12
C ARG A 13 -10.97 -5.02 -18.55
N TYR A 14 -12.02 -5.31 -17.78
CA TYR A 14 -12.92 -4.28 -17.25
C TYR A 14 -12.23 -3.31 -16.27
N PHE A 15 -11.44 -3.84 -15.34
CA PHE A 15 -10.72 -3.06 -14.33
C PHE A 15 -9.24 -3.48 -14.33
N PRO A 16 -8.44 -3.01 -15.31
CA PRO A 16 -7.03 -3.36 -15.40
C PRO A 16 -6.20 -2.63 -14.34
N HIS A 17 -4.97 -3.11 -14.12
CA HIS A 17 -3.98 -2.46 -13.25
C HIS A 17 -3.81 -0.96 -13.56
N ASP A 18 -3.88 -0.58 -14.83
CA ASP A 18 -3.74 0.80 -15.28
C ASP A 18 -4.83 1.73 -14.70
N GLN A 19 -6.07 1.23 -14.57
CA GLN A 19 -7.18 2.00 -13.99
C GLN A 19 -7.11 2.07 -12.47
N ALA A 20 -6.47 1.11 -11.79
CA ALA A 20 -6.49 1.02 -10.31
C ALA A 20 -5.94 2.23 -9.56
N ARG A 21 -5.03 2.99 -10.19
CA ARG A 21 -4.54 4.26 -9.62
C ARG A 21 -5.58 5.37 -9.68
N SER A 22 -6.45 5.34 -10.69
CA SER A 22 -7.41 6.39 -11.01
C SER A 22 -8.85 6.00 -10.64
N ARG A 23 -9.12 4.73 -10.32
CA ARG A 23 -10.45 4.18 -10.07
C ARG A 23 -10.54 3.61 -8.66
N VAL A 24 -11.63 3.92 -7.95
CA VAL A 24 -11.89 3.35 -6.63
C VAL A 24 -12.47 1.94 -6.75
N TYR A 25 -12.15 1.10 -5.78
CA TYR A 25 -12.79 -0.20 -5.61
C TYR A 25 -14.05 -0.02 -4.77
N ARG A 26 -15.11 -0.77 -5.07
CA ARG A 26 -16.36 -0.75 -4.27
C ARG A 26 -16.26 -1.67 -3.06
N TRP A 27 -15.68 -2.84 -3.26
CA TRP A 27 -15.80 -3.99 -2.35
C TRP A 27 -14.59 -4.18 -1.42
N GLY A 28 -13.54 -3.37 -1.56
CA GLY A 28 -12.32 -3.46 -0.77
C GLY A 28 -11.34 -2.35 -1.13
N GLU A 29 -10.07 -2.55 -0.79
CA GLU A 29 -8.96 -1.68 -1.16
C GLU A 29 -7.70 -2.52 -1.40
N ASP A 30 -6.75 -1.97 -2.16
CA ASP A 30 -5.41 -2.53 -2.34
C ASP A 30 -4.33 -1.59 -1.83
N GLY A 31 -3.14 -2.13 -1.56
CA GLY A 31 -2.01 -1.32 -1.13
C GLY A 31 -0.75 -2.14 -0.92
N LEU A 32 0.37 -1.60 -1.37
CA LEU A 32 1.69 -2.22 -1.22
C LEU A 32 2.05 -2.33 0.28
N LEU A 33 2.22 -3.57 0.73
CA LEU A 33 2.50 -3.93 2.13
C LEU A 33 1.47 -3.34 3.12
N GLY A 34 0.23 -3.14 2.66
CA GLY A 34 -0.79 -2.41 3.40
C GLY A 34 -1.47 -3.18 4.53
N ILE A 35 -2.18 -2.43 5.36
CA ILE A 35 -3.02 -2.90 6.46
C ILE A 35 -4.31 -2.06 6.52
N CYS A 36 -5.33 -2.58 7.18
CA CYS A 36 -6.55 -1.84 7.46
C CYS A 36 -7.17 -2.28 8.80
N ASP A 37 -8.20 -1.57 9.25
CA ASP A 37 -9.08 -2.09 10.30
C ASP A 37 -9.87 -3.33 9.82
N ASN A 38 -10.55 -4.00 10.74
CA ASN A 38 -11.26 -5.25 10.43
C ASN A 38 -12.45 -5.11 9.46
N HIS A 39 -12.85 -3.89 9.09
CA HIS A 39 -13.88 -3.61 8.08
C HIS A 39 -13.34 -2.90 6.82
N CYS A 40 -12.00 -2.79 6.69
CA CYS A 40 -11.35 -2.11 5.56
C CYS A 40 -11.93 -0.71 5.31
N ARG A 41 -12.13 0.06 6.39
CA ARG A 41 -12.64 1.43 6.34
C ARG A 41 -11.49 2.41 6.38
N LEU A 42 -10.55 2.25 7.30
CA LEU A 42 -9.30 3.03 7.38
C LEU A 42 -8.13 2.15 6.92
N CYS A 43 -7.48 2.56 5.84
CA CYS A 43 -6.40 1.82 5.20
C CYS A 43 -5.07 2.58 5.30
N PHE A 44 -3.98 1.84 5.43
CA PHE A 44 -2.61 2.36 5.36
C PHE A 44 -1.77 1.50 4.42
N SER A 45 -0.93 2.13 3.60
CA SER A 45 0.04 1.44 2.73
C SER A 45 1.22 2.33 2.37
N LEU A 46 2.15 1.78 1.59
CA LEU A 46 3.28 2.52 1.04
C LEU A 46 3.08 2.79 -0.44
N ALA A 47 3.54 3.96 -0.88
CA ALA A 47 3.88 4.21 -2.28
C ALA A 47 5.35 4.61 -2.41
N LEU A 48 5.96 4.26 -3.53
CA LEU A 48 7.39 4.50 -3.80
C LEU A 48 7.58 5.13 -5.17
N TRP A 49 8.60 5.96 -5.31
CA TRP A 49 9.00 6.48 -6.63
C TRP A 49 10.51 6.71 -6.69
N ASN A 50 11.16 6.05 -7.64
CA ASN A 50 12.60 6.10 -7.90
C ASN A 50 13.02 7.25 -8.84
N GLU A 51 12.14 8.22 -9.07
CA GLU A 51 12.30 9.33 -10.04
C GLU A 51 12.33 8.91 -11.53
N ARG A 52 12.10 7.62 -11.82
CA ARG A 52 12.19 7.05 -13.18
C ARG A 52 10.92 6.32 -13.61
N ASP A 53 10.17 5.76 -12.67
CA ASP A 53 8.90 5.13 -12.95
C ASP A 53 7.88 6.15 -13.46
N SER A 54 7.02 5.70 -14.39
CA SER A 54 5.94 6.51 -14.95
C SER A 54 4.75 6.69 -14.00
N ILE A 55 4.73 5.96 -12.88
CA ILE A 55 3.69 6.00 -11.87
C ILE A 55 4.30 5.79 -10.48
N LEU A 56 3.57 6.16 -9.44
CA LEU A 56 3.87 5.72 -8.08
C LEU A 56 3.68 4.20 -7.96
N LYS A 57 4.64 3.50 -7.37
CA LYS A 57 4.52 2.09 -7.02
C LYS A 57 3.76 1.96 -5.71
N GLU A 58 2.43 1.93 -5.82
CA GLU A 58 1.48 1.84 -4.69
C GLU A 58 0.83 0.46 -4.53
N ARG A 59 1.02 -0.42 -5.53
CA ARG A 59 0.48 -1.78 -5.59
C ARG A 59 1.41 -2.69 -6.38
N LEU A 60 1.27 -4.00 -6.19
CA LEU A 60 2.01 -4.99 -6.95
C LEU A 60 1.50 -5.03 -8.40
N PHE A 61 2.42 -5.07 -9.36
CA PHE A 61 2.07 -5.30 -10.76
C PHE A 61 1.99 -6.79 -11.08
N GLY A 62 1.03 -7.16 -11.93
CA GLY A 62 0.89 -8.51 -12.42
C GLY A 62 0.17 -8.56 -13.76
N LEU A 63 0.37 -9.68 -14.45
CA LEU A 63 -0.28 -10.02 -15.70
C LEU A 63 -1.70 -10.53 -15.43
N THR A 64 -2.63 -10.14 -16.28
CA THR A 64 -3.96 -10.78 -16.35
C THR A 64 -3.85 -12.16 -16.98
N GLY A 65 -4.90 -12.99 -16.81
CA GLY A 65 -4.94 -14.34 -17.40
C GLY A 65 -4.59 -14.38 -18.90
N PRO A 66 -5.11 -13.48 -19.75
CA PRO A 66 -4.75 -13.40 -21.16
C PRO A 66 -3.34 -12.88 -21.47
N GLU A 67 -2.61 -12.33 -20.49
CA GLU A 67 -1.29 -11.74 -20.67
C GLU A 67 -0.15 -12.69 -20.29
N GLY A 68 -0.37 -13.58 -19.33
CA GLY A 68 0.60 -14.62 -18.96
C GLY A 68 0.44 -15.89 -19.78
N ASN A 69 1.56 -16.54 -20.10
CA ASN A 69 1.59 -17.85 -20.76
C ASN A 69 1.07 -18.99 -19.86
N HIS A 70 1.07 -18.79 -18.54
CA HIS A 70 0.52 -19.72 -17.53
C HIS A 70 -0.63 -19.13 -16.68
N GLY A 71 -1.15 -17.94 -17.02
CA GLY A 71 -2.31 -17.32 -16.37
C GLY A 71 -2.00 -15.99 -15.69
N GLU A 72 -2.69 -15.68 -14.59
CA GLU A 72 -2.35 -14.52 -13.76
C GLU A 72 -1.00 -14.72 -13.09
N ASP A 73 -0.18 -13.68 -13.10
CA ASP A 73 1.20 -13.80 -12.68
C ASP A 73 1.72 -12.47 -12.13
N VAL A 74 2.12 -12.45 -10.85
CA VAL A 74 2.62 -11.25 -10.19
C VAL A 74 4.09 -11.07 -10.50
N LYS A 75 4.46 -9.97 -11.15
CA LYS A 75 5.83 -9.74 -11.65
C LYS A 75 6.73 -8.99 -10.66
N GLU A 76 6.50 -9.22 -9.38
CA GLU A 76 7.11 -8.46 -8.29
C GLU A 76 7.80 -9.39 -7.29
N TYR A 77 8.84 -8.88 -6.62
CA TYR A 77 9.55 -9.65 -5.59
C TYR A 77 9.24 -9.09 -4.21
N TYR A 78 8.40 -9.82 -3.47
CA TYR A 78 7.99 -9.48 -2.12
C TYR A 78 7.94 -10.73 -1.24
N TYR A 79 8.21 -10.55 0.04
CA TYR A 79 8.39 -11.64 0.99
C TYR A 79 7.73 -11.29 2.33
N TYR A 80 6.90 -12.18 2.82
CA TYR A 80 6.33 -12.09 4.16
C TYR A 80 7.31 -12.73 5.14
N LEU A 81 7.99 -11.88 5.90
CA LEU A 81 9.10 -12.30 6.75
C LEU A 81 8.63 -12.72 8.15
N ASP A 82 7.58 -12.08 8.66
CA ASP A 82 7.05 -12.35 9.98
C ASP A 82 5.60 -11.91 10.13
N SER A 83 4.85 -12.64 10.97
CA SER A 83 3.54 -12.24 11.47
C SER A 83 3.19 -13.09 12.68
N THR A 84 2.60 -12.53 13.73
CA THR A 84 1.91 -13.32 14.76
C THR A 84 0.45 -13.57 14.37
N PRO A 85 -0.23 -14.63 14.88
CA PRO A 85 -1.65 -14.86 14.56
C PRO A 85 -2.58 -13.73 14.98
N THR A 86 -2.18 -12.96 16.00
CA THR A 86 -2.87 -11.77 16.50
C THR A 86 -2.53 -10.50 15.71
N HIS A 87 -1.60 -10.60 14.76
CA HIS A 87 -1.05 -9.46 14.01
C HIS A 87 -0.49 -8.36 14.93
N SER A 88 0.02 -8.75 16.10
CA SER A 88 0.69 -7.86 17.06
C SER A 88 2.09 -7.45 16.59
N TYR A 89 2.72 -8.28 15.76
CA TYR A 89 3.91 -7.97 14.99
C TYR A 89 3.74 -8.46 13.56
N LEU A 90 4.15 -7.64 12.60
CA LEU A 90 4.18 -7.96 11.17
C LEU A 90 5.48 -7.43 10.58
N LYS A 91 6.08 -8.21 9.67
CA LYS A 91 7.23 -7.77 8.86
C LYS A 91 7.14 -8.33 7.45
N ALA A 92 7.25 -7.44 6.47
CA ALA A 92 7.34 -7.80 5.06
C ALA A 92 8.47 -7.04 4.37
N LEU A 93 8.92 -7.57 3.25
CA LEU A 93 9.94 -7.01 2.39
C LEU A 93 9.39 -6.88 0.98
N TYR A 94 9.61 -5.74 0.34
CA TYR A 94 9.43 -5.53 -1.09
C TYR A 94 10.75 -5.10 -1.74
N LYS A 95 11.09 -5.67 -2.90
CA LYS A 95 12.28 -5.31 -3.66
C LYS A 95 11.92 -4.33 -4.76
N TYR A 96 12.38 -3.10 -4.64
CA TYR A 96 12.03 -2.03 -5.58
C TYR A 96 13.24 -1.64 -6.46
N PRO A 97 13.17 -1.79 -7.80
CA PRO A 97 14.27 -1.41 -8.70
C PRO A 97 14.62 0.09 -8.65
N GLN A 98 15.91 0.40 -8.82
CA GLN A 98 16.37 1.79 -9.04
C GLN A 98 16.21 2.25 -10.50
N SER A 99 15.98 1.32 -11.43
CA SER A 99 15.62 1.62 -12.82
C SER A 99 14.12 1.77 -12.98
N ALA A 100 13.69 2.44 -14.05
CA ALA A 100 12.29 2.45 -14.45
C ALA A 100 11.74 1.01 -14.52
N TYR A 101 10.58 0.78 -13.94
CA TYR A 101 9.93 -0.52 -13.92
C TYR A 101 9.44 -0.90 -15.34
N PRO A 102 9.77 -2.09 -15.85
CA PRO A 102 9.59 -2.45 -17.26
C PRO A 102 8.19 -3.03 -17.57
N TYR A 103 7.12 -2.32 -17.21
CA TYR A 103 5.72 -2.79 -17.32
C TYR A 103 5.38 -3.36 -18.72
N GLN A 104 5.58 -2.57 -19.78
CA GLN A 104 5.18 -2.96 -21.13
C GLN A 104 6.01 -4.15 -21.66
N ARG A 105 7.30 -4.20 -21.34
CA ARG A 105 8.17 -5.30 -21.74
C ARG A 105 7.75 -6.62 -21.09
N LEU A 106 7.36 -6.59 -19.81
CA LEU A 106 6.84 -7.78 -19.13
C LEU A 106 5.55 -8.29 -19.78
N ILE A 107 4.67 -7.38 -20.21
CA ILE A 107 3.43 -7.74 -20.92
C ILE A 107 3.74 -8.35 -22.29
N ASP A 108 4.54 -7.66 -23.11
CA ASP A 108 4.77 -8.05 -24.51
C ASP A 108 5.52 -9.39 -24.62
N GLU A 109 6.56 -9.58 -23.80
CA GLU A 109 7.35 -10.80 -23.79
C GLU A 109 6.51 -12.01 -23.36
N ASN A 110 5.71 -11.88 -22.29
CA ASN A 110 4.88 -12.99 -21.81
C ASN A 110 3.72 -13.31 -22.77
N ARG A 111 3.10 -12.31 -23.42
CA ARG A 111 2.08 -12.54 -24.47
C ARG A 111 2.61 -13.32 -25.66
N SER A 112 3.89 -13.17 -25.97
CA SER A 112 4.53 -13.85 -27.10
C SER A 112 4.90 -15.31 -26.82
N ARG A 113 4.91 -15.72 -25.54
CA ARG A 113 5.33 -17.05 -25.08
C ARG A 113 4.20 -18.06 -25.14
N GLY A 114 4.55 -19.30 -25.44
CA GLY A 114 3.65 -20.44 -25.40
C GLY A 114 3.63 -21.14 -24.04
N LYS A 115 2.68 -22.07 -23.87
CA LYS A 115 2.53 -22.86 -22.63
C LYS A 115 3.74 -23.72 -22.25
N LYS A 116 4.65 -23.97 -23.20
CA LYS A 116 5.87 -24.78 -22.98
C LYS A 116 7.09 -23.94 -22.62
N ASP A 117 7.00 -22.63 -22.80
CA ASP A 117 8.08 -21.71 -22.45
C ASP A 117 7.99 -21.38 -20.95
N LEU A 118 9.11 -21.03 -20.34
CA LEU A 118 9.13 -20.48 -18.99
C LEU A 118 8.49 -19.09 -18.98
N GLU A 119 7.97 -18.66 -17.84
CA GLU A 119 7.55 -17.27 -17.64
C GLU A 119 8.75 -16.31 -17.82
N TYR A 120 8.49 -15.11 -18.31
CA TYR A 120 9.49 -14.04 -18.37
C TYR A 120 9.35 -13.18 -17.12
N GLU A 121 10.37 -13.16 -16.27
CA GLU A 121 10.34 -12.53 -14.96
C GLU A 121 10.99 -11.14 -14.94
N LEU A 122 10.69 -10.38 -13.89
CA LEU A 122 11.32 -9.07 -13.66
C LEU A 122 12.85 -9.19 -13.49
N GLU A 123 13.38 -10.32 -13.02
CA GLU A 123 14.82 -10.57 -13.00
C GLU A 123 15.43 -10.65 -14.40
N ASP A 124 14.73 -11.25 -15.37
CA ASP A 124 15.20 -11.39 -16.75
C ASP A 124 15.33 -10.05 -17.49
N THR A 125 14.64 -9.01 -17.01
CA THR A 125 14.73 -7.68 -17.61
C THR A 125 16.03 -6.96 -17.26
N GLY A 126 16.77 -7.47 -16.27
CA GLY A 126 17.95 -6.83 -15.69
C GLY A 126 17.65 -5.74 -14.67
N ALA A 127 16.41 -5.66 -14.16
CA ALA A 127 16.00 -4.66 -13.17
C ALA A 127 16.82 -4.73 -11.86
N PHE A 128 17.36 -5.91 -11.53
CA PHE A 128 18.17 -6.16 -10.34
C PHE A 128 19.68 -6.29 -10.62
N HIS A 129 20.13 -6.09 -11.86
CA HIS A 129 21.54 -6.16 -12.20
C HIS A 129 22.39 -5.23 -11.34
N GLU A 130 23.57 -5.72 -10.95
CA GLU A 130 24.52 -5.02 -10.06
C GLU A 130 23.93 -4.64 -8.68
N ASN A 131 22.89 -5.35 -8.24
CA ASN A 131 22.16 -5.09 -7.00
C ASN A 131 21.50 -3.70 -6.95
N ARG A 132 21.18 -3.09 -8.10
CA ARG A 132 20.57 -1.75 -8.17
C ARG A 132 19.08 -1.76 -7.81
N TYR A 133 18.79 -2.07 -6.56
CA TYR A 133 17.45 -2.06 -5.99
C TYR A 133 17.48 -1.68 -4.51
N PHE A 134 16.30 -1.32 -4.02
CA PHE A 134 16.05 -1.09 -2.61
C PHE A 134 15.34 -2.31 -2.03
N ASP A 135 15.79 -2.77 -0.87
CA ASP A 135 14.95 -3.58 0.01
C ASP A 135 14.12 -2.61 0.86
N VAL A 136 12.81 -2.69 0.75
CA VAL A 136 11.85 -1.88 1.52
C VAL A 136 11.17 -2.80 2.53
N PHE A 137 11.57 -2.66 3.79
CA PHE A 137 10.97 -3.37 4.91
C PHE A 137 9.82 -2.55 5.48
N ALA A 138 8.64 -3.15 5.59
CA ALA A 138 7.52 -2.59 6.34
C ALA A 138 7.30 -3.44 7.59
N GLU A 139 7.37 -2.80 8.76
CA GLU A 139 7.17 -3.42 10.05
C GLU A 139 6.06 -2.72 10.83
N TYR A 140 5.20 -3.52 11.44
CA TYR A 140 4.06 -3.04 12.23
C TYR A 140 4.10 -3.71 13.60
N ALA A 141 3.95 -2.91 14.66
CA ALA A 141 3.92 -3.39 16.04
C ALA A 141 2.75 -2.75 16.79
N LYS A 142 1.85 -3.57 17.35
CA LYS A 142 0.72 -3.06 18.14
C LYS A 142 1.18 -2.71 19.55
N ALA A 143 0.98 -1.48 19.99
CA ALA A 143 1.02 -1.16 21.42
C ALA A 143 -0.21 -1.78 22.10
N GLU A 144 -1.39 -1.48 21.54
CA GLU A 144 -2.74 -1.93 21.90
C GLU A 144 -3.53 -2.26 20.61
N PRO A 145 -4.75 -2.82 20.67
CA PRO A 145 -5.47 -3.25 19.47
C PRO A 145 -5.68 -2.15 18.41
N GLU A 146 -5.90 -0.90 18.84
CA GLU A 146 -6.08 0.31 18.02
C GLU A 146 -4.92 1.31 18.10
N ASP A 147 -3.75 0.89 18.60
CA ASP A 147 -2.52 1.71 18.65
C ASP A 147 -1.38 0.96 17.95
N LEU A 148 -1.01 1.45 16.78
CA LEU A 148 -0.10 0.80 15.85
C LEU A 148 1.14 1.65 15.56
N LEU A 149 2.30 1.09 15.86
CA LEU A 149 3.59 1.65 15.51
C LEU A 149 4.02 1.09 14.15
N ILE A 150 4.53 1.97 13.30
CA ILE A 150 4.89 1.67 11.92
C ILE A 150 6.36 2.05 11.72
N GLN A 151 7.16 1.13 11.20
CA GLN A 151 8.55 1.38 10.85
C GLN A 151 8.80 0.92 9.42
N VAL A 152 9.31 1.83 8.59
CA VAL A 152 9.69 1.56 7.21
C VAL A 152 11.19 1.73 7.07
N THR A 153 11.92 0.65 6.77
CA THR A 153 13.37 0.69 6.57
C THR A 153 13.69 0.42 5.11
N ILE A 154 14.39 1.36 4.48
CA ILE A 154 14.82 1.28 3.09
C ILE A 154 16.32 1.05 3.09
N ALA A 155 16.75 -0.10 2.57
CA ALA A 155 18.16 -0.44 2.40
C ALA A 155 18.52 -0.44 0.91
N ASN A 156 19.51 0.35 0.52
CA ASN A 156 20.03 0.37 -0.85
C ASN A 156 21.05 -0.75 -1.00
N ARG A 157 20.77 -1.72 -1.88
CA ARG A 157 21.67 -2.84 -2.17
C ARG A 157 22.72 -2.51 -3.23
N GLY A 158 22.53 -1.40 -3.95
CA GLY A 158 23.47 -0.86 -4.90
C GLY A 158 24.66 -0.21 -4.22
N ARG A 159 25.72 0.03 -4.99
CA ARG A 159 26.98 0.64 -4.52
C ARG A 159 26.92 2.16 -4.41
N GLU A 160 26.12 2.79 -5.28
CA GLU A 160 26.00 4.24 -5.34
C GLU A 160 24.79 4.73 -4.53
N PRO A 161 24.85 5.95 -3.97
CA PRO A 161 23.67 6.63 -3.45
C PRO A 161 22.59 6.74 -4.52
N ALA A 162 21.33 6.55 -4.14
CA ALA A 162 20.20 6.64 -5.07
C ALA A 162 19.02 7.38 -4.43
N PRO A 163 18.34 8.29 -5.17
CA PRO A 163 17.17 8.99 -4.67
C PRO A 163 15.97 8.04 -4.59
N LEU A 164 15.16 8.22 -3.56
CA LEU A 164 13.88 7.54 -3.43
C LEU A 164 12.88 8.47 -2.75
N HIS A 165 11.69 8.52 -3.34
CA HIS A 165 10.51 9.05 -2.69
C HIS A 165 9.76 7.92 -1.98
N VAL A 166 9.43 8.15 -0.71
CA VAL A 166 8.68 7.21 0.13
C VAL A 166 7.43 7.91 0.63
N LEU A 167 6.28 7.28 0.38
CA LEU A 167 4.98 7.88 0.54
C LEU A 167 4.08 6.97 1.38
N PRO A 168 4.19 7.01 2.72
CA PRO A 168 3.19 6.42 3.59
C PRO A 168 1.84 7.09 3.37
N GLN A 169 0.83 6.30 3.02
CA GLN A 169 -0.51 6.77 2.71
C GLN A 169 -1.51 6.30 3.75
N VAL A 170 -2.50 7.13 4.04
CA VAL A 170 -3.71 6.73 4.78
C VAL A 170 -4.94 7.22 4.01
N TRP A 171 -5.96 6.38 3.91
CA TRP A 171 -7.19 6.72 3.21
C TRP A 171 -8.38 5.95 3.76
N PHE A 172 -9.56 6.49 3.48
CA PHE A 172 -10.81 5.78 3.71
C PHE A 172 -11.26 5.04 2.46
N ARG A 173 -11.70 3.78 2.62
CA ARG A 173 -12.39 3.06 1.54
C ARG A 173 -13.61 3.86 1.13
N ASN A 174 -13.80 4.04 -0.17
CA ASN A 174 -14.94 4.82 -0.65
C ASN A 174 -16.23 4.03 -0.39
N THR A 175 -17.10 4.56 0.46
CA THR A 175 -18.44 4.01 0.74
C THR A 175 -19.57 4.98 0.42
N TRP A 176 -19.25 6.24 0.09
CA TRP A 176 -20.21 7.34 0.01
C TRP A 176 -20.72 7.61 -1.41
N VAL A 177 -20.03 7.14 -2.46
CA VAL A 177 -20.43 7.43 -3.86
C VAL A 177 -21.42 6.40 -4.44
N TRP A 178 -21.61 5.25 -3.78
CA TRP A 178 -22.31 4.09 -4.37
C TRP A 178 -23.84 4.11 -4.24
N GLY A 179 -24.42 4.97 -3.40
CA GLY A 179 -25.87 5.01 -3.13
C GLY A 179 -26.30 4.14 -1.93
N ASP A 180 -27.46 3.47 -2.00
CA ASP A 180 -28.15 2.75 -0.90
C ASP A 180 -27.41 1.49 -0.40
N SER A 181 -26.18 1.66 0.10
CA SER A 181 -25.44 0.65 0.84
C SER A 181 -25.48 0.95 2.33
N TYR A 182 -25.34 -0.07 3.18
CA TYR A 182 -25.39 0.08 4.64
C TYR A 182 -24.35 1.05 5.22
N GLU A 183 -23.26 1.34 4.48
CA GLU A 183 -22.19 2.26 4.90
C GLU A 183 -22.34 3.67 4.33
N ALA A 184 -23.27 3.90 3.41
CA ALA A 184 -23.46 5.21 2.78
C ALA A 184 -24.05 6.25 3.75
N ASP A 185 -24.84 5.80 4.73
CA ASP A 185 -25.48 6.66 5.73
C ASP A 185 -24.49 7.29 6.73
N TRP A 186 -23.22 6.88 6.73
CA TRP A 186 -22.20 7.44 7.62
C TRP A 186 -21.62 8.77 7.14
N GLY A 187 -21.95 9.20 5.92
CA GLY A 187 -21.40 10.39 5.31
C GLY A 187 -19.94 10.23 4.88
N VAL A 188 -19.35 11.34 4.42
CA VAL A 188 -17.96 11.35 3.94
C VAL A 188 -17.02 11.47 5.15
N PRO A 189 -16.07 10.54 5.35
CA PRO A 189 -15.07 10.65 6.41
C PRO A 189 -14.06 11.76 6.10
N SER A 190 -13.23 12.15 7.07
CA SER A 190 -12.24 13.21 6.84
C SER A 190 -10.87 12.88 7.39
N ILE A 191 -9.85 13.36 6.70
CA ILE A 191 -8.46 13.39 7.12
C ILE A 191 -8.01 14.83 7.05
N GLU A 192 -7.58 15.39 8.16
CA GLU A 192 -7.22 16.80 8.30
C GLU A 192 -5.90 16.96 9.03
N LEU A 193 -5.17 18.02 8.71
CA LEU A 193 -3.98 18.40 9.48
C LEU A 193 -4.40 18.89 10.88
N LEU A 194 -4.00 18.16 11.93
CA LEU A 194 -4.24 18.54 13.32
C LEU A 194 -3.13 19.45 13.86
N SER A 195 -1.89 19.14 13.50
CA SER A 195 -0.68 19.89 13.84
C SER A 195 0.37 19.70 12.74
N GLU A 196 1.57 20.28 12.87
CA GLU A 196 2.63 20.14 11.85
C GLU A 196 3.01 18.68 11.51
N ARG A 197 2.63 17.71 12.35
CA ARG A 197 3.08 16.31 12.23
C ARG A 197 2.01 15.28 12.58
N GLU A 198 0.78 15.71 12.80
CA GLU A 198 -0.32 14.85 13.19
C GLU A 198 -1.51 15.09 12.28
N LEU A 199 -2.08 13.99 11.81
CA LEU A 199 -3.25 13.98 10.95
C LEU A 199 -4.40 13.35 11.71
N LEU A 200 -5.53 14.04 11.77
CA LEU A 200 -6.75 13.54 12.39
C LEU A 200 -7.63 12.89 11.34
N CYS A 201 -7.85 11.58 11.50
CA CYS A 201 -8.72 10.76 10.67
C CYS A 201 -10.05 10.55 11.41
N ARG A 202 -11.16 11.02 10.86
CA ARG A 202 -12.50 10.89 11.46
C ARG A 202 -13.41 10.04 10.58
N HIS A 203 -14.08 9.08 11.18
CA HIS A 203 -15.06 8.26 10.51
C HIS A 203 -16.19 7.89 11.48
N SER A 204 -17.44 8.06 11.04
CA SER A 204 -18.63 7.99 11.91
C SER A 204 -18.75 6.70 12.72
N SER A 205 -18.36 5.55 12.14
CA SER A 205 -18.37 4.27 12.85
C SER A 205 -17.08 3.93 13.62
N LEU A 206 -15.94 4.53 13.25
CA LEU A 206 -14.62 4.18 13.81
C LEU A 206 -14.19 5.16 14.90
N GLY A 207 -14.81 6.34 14.96
CA GLY A 207 -14.37 7.43 15.80
C GLY A 207 -13.18 8.17 15.17
N GLU A 208 -12.26 8.59 16.03
CA GLU A 208 -11.11 9.39 15.65
C GLU A 208 -9.82 8.57 15.77
N TYR A 209 -8.93 8.71 14.79
CA TYR A 209 -7.57 8.20 14.80
C TYR A 209 -6.60 9.34 14.51
N ILE A 210 -5.43 9.30 15.12
CA ILE A 210 -4.32 10.21 14.84
C ILE A 210 -3.19 9.43 14.19
N LEU A 211 -2.78 9.87 12.99
CA LEU A 211 -1.53 9.46 12.39
C LEU A 211 -0.45 10.49 12.77
N ALA A 212 0.45 10.11 13.68
CA ALA A 212 1.65 10.86 14.00
C ALA A 212 2.78 10.48 13.04
N VAL A 213 3.56 11.49 12.62
CA VAL A 213 4.65 11.35 11.64
C VAL A 213 5.96 11.80 12.26
N GLU A 214 7.00 10.96 12.20
CA GLU A 214 8.28 11.30 12.81
C GLU A 214 8.94 12.49 12.10
N PRO A 215 9.47 13.48 12.86
CA PRO A 215 10.23 14.58 12.27
C PRO A 215 11.44 14.08 11.49
N SER A 216 11.60 14.55 10.26
CA SER A 216 12.72 14.16 9.41
C SER A 216 13.10 15.26 8.43
N ALA A 217 14.40 15.44 8.20
CA ALA A 217 14.89 16.33 7.14
C ALA A 217 14.56 15.82 5.72
N ALA A 218 14.17 14.54 5.60
CA ALA A 218 13.70 13.97 4.34
C ALA A 218 12.24 14.31 4.02
N LEU A 219 11.48 14.81 5.00
CA LEU A 219 10.09 15.21 4.79
C LEU A 219 10.06 16.52 3.99
N LEU A 220 9.38 16.52 2.85
CA LEU A 220 9.35 17.66 1.95
C LEU A 220 8.39 18.77 2.42
N SER A 221 8.40 19.91 1.72
CA SER A 221 7.42 20.97 1.89
C SER A 221 6.69 21.21 0.57
N PRO A 222 5.35 21.07 0.51
CA PRO A 222 4.47 20.62 1.60
C PRO A 222 4.75 19.15 2.00
N ALA A 223 4.65 18.87 3.30
CA ALA A 223 4.93 17.54 3.87
C ALA A 223 3.82 16.54 3.60
N PHE A 224 2.59 17.03 3.52
CA PHE A 224 1.38 16.23 3.43
C PHE A 224 0.60 16.63 2.19
N LEU A 225 0.28 15.64 1.37
CA LEU A 225 -0.48 15.78 0.14
C LEU A 225 -1.85 15.16 0.36
N PHE A 226 -2.90 15.89 0.02
CA PHE A 226 -4.29 15.48 0.27
C PHE A 226 -5.08 15.39 -1.03
N THR A 227 -5.95 14.39 -1.12
CA THR A 227 -6.87 14.14 -2.23
C THR A 227 -8.13 13.44 -1.70
N GLU A 228 -9.11 13.22 -2.56
CA GLU A 228 -10.19 12.29 -2.29
C GLU A 228 -9.84 10.89 -2.80
N ASN A 229 -10.24 9.84 -2.07
CA ASN A 229 -10.30 8.49 -2.63
C ASN A 229 -11.56 8.37 -3.50
N GLU A 230 -11.58 9.09 -4.62
CA GLU A 230 -12.67 9.13 -5.60
C GLU A 230 -12.14 8.87 -7.00
N THR A 231 -12.94 8.19 -7.83
CA THR A 231 -12.58 7.86 -9.21
C THR A 231 -12.35 9.13 -10.03
N ASN A 232 -11.25 9.17 -10.78
CA ASN A 232 -11.00 10.17 -11.81
C ASN A 232 -11.84 9.85 -13.06
N THR A 233 -13.10 10.26 -13.02
CA THR A 233 -14.07 10.04 -14.09
C THR A 233 -13.71 10.81 -15.35
N GLU A 234 -13.00 11.93 -15.24
CA GLU A 234 -12.61 12.73 -16.39
C GLU A 234 -11.58 11.98 -17.24
N LYS A 235 -10.56 11.42 -16.59
CA LYS A 235 -9.52 10.62 -17.23
C LYS A 235 -10.04 9.29 -17.78
N LEU A 236 -10.93 8.62 -17.04
CA LEU A 236 -11.36 7.27 -17.37
C LEU A 236 -12.56 7.23 -18.32
N PHE A 237 -13.48 8.19 -18.18
CA PHE A 237 -14.79 8.17 -18.85
C PHE A 237 -15.14 9.48 -19.57
N GLY A 238 -14.27 10.49 -19.53
CA GLY A 238 -14.55 11.81 -20.12
C GLY A 238 -15.65 12.59 -19.41
N ILE A 239 -15.98 12.21 -18.17
CA ILE A 239 -17.04 12.84 -17.37
C ILE A 239 -16.38 13.73 -16.32
N LYS A 240 -16.82 14.99 -16.25
CA LYS A 240 -16.28 15.97 -15.30
C LYS A 240 -16.28 15.42 -13.87
N ASN A 241 -15.13 15.50 -13.21
CA ASN A 241 -14.99 15.10 -11.81
C ASN A 241 -15.85 15.97 -10.87
N ALA A 242 -16.37 15.36 -9.80
CA ALA A 242 -17.11 16.06 -8.74
C ALA A 242 -16.20 17.00 -7.92
N SER A 243 -14.97 16.55 -7.68
CA SER A 243 -13.88 17.29 -7.04
C SER A 243 -12.67 17.35 -7.99
N PRO A 244 -11.88 18.44 -8.01
CA PRO A 244 -10.62 18.46 -8.74
C PRO A 244 -9.53 17.57 -8.11
N TYR A 245 -9.70 17.13 -6.86
CA TYR A 245 -8.69 16.38 -6.10
C TYR A 245 -9.07 14.90 -6.01
N VAL A 246 -8.85 14.16 -7.10
CA VAL A 246 -9.23 12.74 -7.24
C VAL A 246 -8.11 11.77 -6.83
N LYS A 247 -8.38 10.46 -6.84
CA LYS A 247 -7.51 9.40 -6.30
C LYS A 247 -6.06 9.44 -6.79
N ASP A 248 -5.85 9.74 -8.08
CA ASP A 248 -4.52 9.81 -8.69
C ASP A 248 -3.84 11.19 -8.56
N GLY A 249 -4.44 12.16 -7.87
CA GLY A 249 -3.88 13.50 -7.73
C GLY A 249 -2.49 13.52 -7.05
N ILE A 250 -2.22 12.62 -6.11
CA ILE A 250 -0.89 12.47 -5.49
C ILE A 250 0.14 11.97 -6.52
N ASN A 251 -0.25 11.04 -7.41
CA ASN A 251 0.59 10.57 -8.49
C ASN A 251 0.91 11.73 -9.45
N ASP A 252 -0.11 12.47 -9.85
CA ASP A 252 0.03 13.55 -10.85
C ASP A 252 0.83 14.73 -10.28
N TYR A 253 0.73 15.02 -8.99
CA TYR A 253 1.55 16.03 -8.31
C TYR A 253 3.05 15.71 -8.29
N ILE A 254 3.39 14.43 -8.07
CA ILE A 254 4.77 13.98 -7.87
C ILE A 254 5.42 13.61 -9.19
N VAL A 255 4.78 12.69 -9.93
CA VAL A 255 5.31 12.13 -11.17
C VAL A 255 5.03 13.07 -12.35
N GLY A 256 3.80 13.59 -12.43
CA GLY A 256 3.38 14.54 -13.47
C GLY A 256 3.83 15.98 -13.23
N GLY A 257 4.18 16.33 -11.99
CA GLY A 257 4.53 17.69 -11.59
C GLY A 257 3.34 18.65 -11.47
N GLU A 258 2.11 18.15 -11.53
CA GLU A 258 0.88 18.95 -11.54
C GLU A 258 0.53 19.48 -10.14
N LYS A 259 1.03 20.67 -9.81
CA LYS A 259 0.91 21.22 -8.44
C LYS A 259 -0.52 21.49 -7.97
N GLY A 260 -1.48 21.62 -8.89
CA GLY A 260 -2.90 21.78 -8.58
C GLY A 260 -3.67 20.48 -8.35
N ALA A 261 -3.04 19.31 -8.50
CA ALA A 261 -3.71 18.02 -8.40
C ALA A 261 -4.00 17.56 -6.95
N VAL A 262 -3.50 18.29 -5.95
CA VAL A 262 -3.70 18.00 -4.52
C VAL A 262 -4.42 19.15 -3.83
N ASN A 263 -5.19 18.85 -2.79
CA ASN A 263 -5.96 19.84 -2.05
C ASN A 263 -5.05 20.72 -1.16
N PRO A 264 -4.92 22.03 -1.44
CA PRO A 264 -4.07 22.92 -0.64
C PRO A 264 -4.69 23.26 0.72
N ALA A 265 -5.96 22.93 0.97
CA ALA A 265 -6.65 23.18 2.24
C ALA A 265 -6.18 22.25 3.37
N GLY A 266 -5.39 21.22 3.07
CA GLY A 266 -4.88 20.28 4.07
C GLY A 266 -5.92 19.29 4.58
N SER A 267 -6.87 18.92 3.72
CA SER A 267 -7.94 17.97 4.04
C SER A 267 -8.35 17.08 2.86
N GLY A 268 -8.93 15.92 3.15
CA GLY A 268 -9.55 15.03 2.16
C GLY A 268 -9.84 13.65 2.74
N THR A 269 -10.19 12.67 1.92
CA THR A 269 -10.40 11.27 2.32
C THR A 269 -9.18 10.37 2.07
N LYS A 270 -8.13 10.89 1.41
CA LYS A 270 -6.84 10.23 1.18
C LYS A 270 -5.71 11.22 1.39
N MET A 271 -4.64 10.79 2.04
CA MET A 271 -3.43 11.61 2.16
C MET A 271 -2.16 10.78 2.09
N SER A 272 -1.05 11.46 1.83
CA SER A 272 0.29 10.90 1.94
C SER A 272 1.26 11.85 2.62
N ALA A 273 2.13 11.32 3.48
CA ALA A 273 3.36 12.00 3.87
C ALA A 273 4.39 11.84 2.75
N HIS A 274 5.05 12.92 2.33
CA HIS A 274 5.99 12.90 1.20
C HIS A 274 7.44 13.01 1.67
N TYR A 275 8.12 11.87 1.73
CA TYR A 275 9.55 11.83 1.99
C TYR A 275 10.32 11.78 0.67
N LYS A 276 11.42 12.52 0.58
CA LYS A 276 12.47 12.35 -0.42
C LYS A 276 13.79 12.18 0.29
N ALA A 277 14.47 11.07 0.02
CA ALA A 277 15.77 10.81 0.61
C ALA A 277 16.73 10.22 -0.42
N GLU A 278 17.99 10.63 -0.34
CA GLU A 278 19.08 9.92 -0.97
C GLU A 278 19.53 8.79 -0.04
N ILE A 279 19.36 7.54 -0.47
CA ILE A 279 19.74 6.36 0.32
C ILE A 279 21.18 6.01 -0.03
N PRO A 280 22.14 6.08 0.91
CA PRO A 280 23.55 5.77 0.63
C PRO A 280 23.70 4.35 0.09
N GLY A 281 24.61 4.13 -0.85
CA GLY A 281 24.93 2.79 -1.35
C GLY A 281 25.37 1.85 -0.22
N GLY A 282 24.81 0.64 -0.17
CA GLY A 282 24.98 -0.32 0.92
C GLY A 282 24.40 0.12 2.28
N GLY A 283 23.86 1.33 2.38
CA GLY A 283 23.30 1.92 3.60
C GLY A 283 21.78 1.83 3.64
N SER A 284 21.21 2.40 4.70
CA SER A 284 19.76 2.41 4.91
C SER A 284 19.26 3.68 5.58
N LYS A 285 17.97 3.98 5.42
CA LYS A 285 17.24 4.96 6.21
C LYS A 285 15.94 4.36 6.74
N THR A 286 15.49 4.88 7.87
CA THR A 286 14.25 4.44 8.52
C THR A 286 13.31 5.63 8.70
N ILE A 287 12.02 5.39 8.47
CA ILE A 287 10.92 6.32 8.73
C ILE A 287 9.99 5.65 9.74
N ARG A 288 9.50 6.42 10.71
CA ARG A 288 8.57 5.94 11.75
C ARG A 288 7.28 6.75 11.74
N LEU A 289 6.16 6.04 11.91
CA LEU A 289 4.82 6.61 12.07
C LEU A 289 4.10 5.89 13.20
N ARG A 290 3.02 6.49 13.71
CA ARG A 290 2.15 5.85 14.69
C ARG A 290 0.70 6.21 14.42
N LEU A 291 -0.16 5.21 14.27
CA LEU A 291 -1.59 5.35 14.05
C LEU A 291 -2.34 4.89 15.29
N SER A 292 -3.07 5.78 15.96
CA SER A 292 -3.70 5.50 17.27
C SER A 292 -5.06 6.15 17.42
N ASN A 293 -6.02 5.46 18.04
CA ASN A 293 -7.30 6.05 18.47
C ASN A 293 -7.25 6.68 19.88
N SER A 294 -6.17 6.46 20.63
CA SER A 294 -5.90 7.15 21.89
C SER A 294 -5.19 8.46 21.55
N GLY A 295 -5.79 9.59 21.95
CA GLY A 295 -5.39 10.95 21.55
C GLY A 295 -3.90 11.27 21.72
N GLY A 296 -3.47 12.40 21.11
CA GLY A 296 -2.07 12.80 20.91
C GLY A 296 -1.12 12.41 22.04
N GLN A 297 -0.22 11.48 21.76
CA GLN A 297 0.77 11.04 22.73
C GLN A 297 1.90 12.06 22.81
N ALA A 298 2.31 12.45 24.02
CA ALA A 298 3.34 13.47 24.20
C ALA A 298 4.71 13.11 23.59
N SER A 299 5.02 11.82 23.40
CA SER A 299 6.26 11.35 22.78
C SER A 299 6.04 10.06 21.96
N PRO A 300 5.48 10.17 20.74
CA PRO A 300 5.06 9.00 19.97
C PRO A 300 6.24 8.16 19.44
N PHE A 301 7.44 8.76 19.35
CA PHE A 301 8.66 8.14 18.78
C PHE A 301 9.83 8.03 19.78
N GLY A 302 9.54 8.15 21.08
CA GLY A 302 10.53 8.07 22.16
C GLY A 302 10.99 6.65 22.48
N ALA A 303 11.62 6.47 23.64
CA ALA A 303 12.13 5.17 24.09
C ALA A 303 11.04 4.08 24.20
N GLU A 304 9.79 4.45 24.46
CA GLU A 304 8.69 3.50 24.54
C GLU A 304 8.35 2.90 23.16
N PHE A 305 8.53 3.64 22.07
CA PHE A 305 8.36 3.13 20.70
C PHE A 305 9.28 1.93 20.46
N GLU A 306 10.57 2.12 20.73
CA GLU A 306 11.60 1.08 20.59
C GLU A 306 11.34 -0.12 21.50
N LYS A 307 10.90 0.13 22.73
CA LYS A 307 10.58 -0.92 23.70
C LYS A 307 9.38 -1.75 23.25
N ILE A 308 8.32 -1.12 22.72
CA ILE A 308 7.15 -1.82 22.19
C ILE A 308 7.55 -2.70 21.00
N PHE A 309 8.32 -2.16 20.05
CA PHE A 309 8.82 -2.92 18.90
C PHE A 309 9.61 -4.16 19.34
N ARG A 310 10.62 -3.97 20.21
CA ARG A 310 11.41 -5.09 20.74
C ARG A 310 10.55 -6.10 21.47
N ARG A 311 9.58 -5.65 22.27
CA ARG A 311 8.65 -6.54 22.98
C ARG A 311 7.86 -7.39 21.99
N ARG A 312 7.27 -6.79 20.94
CA ARG A 312 6.48 -7.54 19.95
C ARG A 312 7.32 -8.52 19.12
N MET A 313 8.57 -8.17 18.81
CA MET A 313 9.53 -9.11 18.21
C MET A 313 9.85 -10.29 19.14
N MET A 314 10.13 -10.03 20.42
CA MET A 314 10.41 -11.09 21.40
C MET A 314 9.21 -12.02 21.62
N GLU A 315 8.00 -11.47 21.69
CA GLU A 315 6.76 -12.26 21.77
C GLU A 315 6.57 -13.14 20.54
N ALA A 316 6.85 -12.62 19.34
CA ALA A 316 6.82 -13.39 18.11
C ALA A 316 7.87 -14.52 18.12
N ASP A 317 9.09 -14.24 18.56
CA ASP A 317 10.15 -15.23 18.70
C ASP A 317 9.77 -16.34 19.71
N GLU A 318 9.19 -15.97 20.84
CA GLU A 318 8.71 -16.92 21.85
C GLU A 318 7.58 -17.80 21.29
N PHE A 319 6.60 -17.19 20.61
CA PHE A 319 5.51 -17.91 19.98
C PHE A 319 6.03 -18.96 18.99
N TYR A 320 6.89 -18.56 18.05
CA TYR A 320 7.41 -19.47 17.03
C TYR A 320 8.36 -20.53 17.58
N ARG A 321 9.12 -20.22 18.64
CA ARG A 321 9.91 -21.23 19.37
C ARG A 321 9.03 -22.32 19.97
N ARG A 322 7.82 -21.97 20.44
CA ARG A 322 6.87 -22.94 20.99
C ARG A 322 6.22 -23.81 19.92
N ILE A 323 6.01 -23.28 18.71
CA ILE A 323 5.46 -24.03 17.56
C ILE A 323 6.48 -25.00 16.97
N ASN A 324 7.78 -24.69 17.06
CA ASN A 324 8.86 -25.57 16.60
C ASN A 324 9.84 -25.90 17.75
N PRO A 325 9.45 -26.80 18.67
CA PRO A 325 10.27 -27.13 19.83
C PRO A 325 11.47 -28.04 19.49
N PHE A 326 11.60 -28.47 18.24
CA PHE A 326 12.62 -29.42 17.82
C PHE A 326 13.98 -28.73 17.59
N ASN A 327 15.06 -29.51 17.70
CA ASN A 327 16.41 -29.05 17.38
C ASN A 327 16.61 -28.96 15.85
N THR A 328 16.00 -27.96 15.24
CA THR A 328 16.11 -27.61 13.82
C THR A 328 17.06 -26.43 13.62
N SER A 329 17.72 -26.37 12.45
CA SER A 329 18.61 -25.28 12.09
C SER A 329 17.87 -23.93 12.04
N GLY A 330 18.61 -22.82 12.17
CA GLY A 330 18.03 -21.47 12.05
C GLY A 330 17.32 -21.26 10.71
N ASP A 331 17.88 -21.78 9.62
CA ASP A 331 17.30 -21.65 8.28
C ASP A 331 15.94 -22.34 8.16
N LEU A 332 15.81 -23.57 8.66
CA LEU A 332 14.54 -24.29 8.63
C LEU A 332 13.48 -23.62 9.51
N LYS A 333 13.88 -23.05 10.66
CA LYS A 333 12.98 -22.25 11.50
C LYS A 333 12.51 -20.99 10.78
N SER A 334 13.40 -20.34 10.04
CA SER A 334 13.07 -19.15 9.25
C SER A 334 12.11 -19.48 8.10
N VAL A 335 12.36 -20.56 7.34
CA VAL A 335 11.46 -21.03 6.28
C VAL A 335 10.06 -21.31 6.82
N GLN A 336 9.97 -22.03 7.94
CA GLN A 336 8.68 -22.32 8.56
C GLN A 336 7.96 -21.04 9.02
N ARG A 337 8.68 -20.12 9.67
CA ARG A 337 8.10 -18.84 10.13
C ARG A 337 7.59 -18.01 8.96
N GLN A 338 8.34 -17.94 7.86
CA GLN A 338 7.93 -17.25 6.64
C GLN A 338 6.71 -17.91 5.97
N ALA A 339 6.60 -19.24 6.01
CA ALA A 339 5.41 -19.93 5.53
C ALA A 339 4.17 -19.57 6.36
N PHE A 340 4.29 -19.51 7.68
CA PHE A 340 3.21 -19.02 8.56
C PHE A 340 2.91 -17.54 8.33
N ALA A 341 3.94 -16.71 8.21
CA ALA A 341 3.79 -15.29 7.91
C ALA A 341 3.05 -15.08 6.59
N GLY A 342 3.36 -15.87 5.56
CA GLY A 342 2.66 -15.83 4.28
C GLY A 342 1.16 -16.03 4.44
N MET A 343 0.73 -17.09 5.14
CA MET A 343 -0.70 -17.34 5.38
C MET A 343 -1.38 -16.20 6.16
N LEU A 344 -0.66 -15.57 7.09
CA LEU A 344 -1.21 -14.53 7.94
C LEU A 344 -1.31 -13.18 7.22
N TRP A 345 -0.28 -12.81 6.44
CA TRP A 345 -0.30 -11.61 5.61
C TRP A 345 -1.31 -11.68 4.46
N THR A 346 -1.63 -12.89 3.98
CA THR A 346 -2.65 -13.10 2.96
C THR A 346 -4.07 -13.20 3.53
N LYS A 347 -4.29 -12.96 4.83
CA LYS A 347 -5.64 -12.74 5.37
C LYS A 347 -6.16 -11.41 4.86
N GLN A 348 -6.91 -11.47 3.77
CA GLN A 348 -7.49 -10.31 3.11
C GLN A 348 -8.93 -10.06 3.58
N PHE A 349 -9.37 -8.82 3.50
CA PHE A 349 -10.76 -8.44 3.68
C PHE A 349 -11.55 -8.75 2.42
N TYR A 350 -12.73 -9.34 2.61
CA TYR A 350 -13.70 -9.59 1.54
C TYR A 350 -15.06 -9.10 2.00
N TYR A 351 -15.55 -8.06 1.35
CA TYR A 351 -16.91 -7.56 1.52
C TYR A 351 -17.61 -7.57 0.17
N TYR A 352 -18.72 -8.28 0.07
CA TYR A 352 -19.38 -8.53 -1.19
C TYR A 352 -20.84 -8.87 -0.94
N VAL A 353 -21.72 -8.02 -1.44
CA VAL A 353 -23.17 -8.23 -1.39
C VAL A 353 -23.64 -8.62 -2.80
N ILE A 354 -24.00 -9.89 -2.98
CA ILE A 354 -24.36 -10.46 -4.28
C ILE A 354 -25.50 -9.69 -4.94
N GLU A 355 -26.54 -9.38 -4.15
CA GLU A 355 -27.73 -8.67 -4.61
C GLU A 355 -27.39 -7.29 -5.17
N ASP A 356 -26.53 -6.54 -4.48
CA ASP A 356 -26.11 -5.21 -4.87
C ASP A 356 -25.16 -5.23 -6.08
N TRP A 357 -24.25 -6.21 -6.16
CA TRP A 357 -23.40 -6.38 -7.33
C TRP A 357 -24.26 -6.67 -8.57
N LEU A 358 -25.22 -7.60 -8.49
CA LEU A 358 -26.09 -7.94 -9.62
C LEU A 358 -26.98 -6.77 -10.07
N ARG A 359 -27.33 -5.85 -9.17
CA ARG A 359 -28.05 -4.61 -9.51
C ARG A 359 -27.15 -3.54 -10.14
N GLY A 360 -25.84 -3.64 -9.97
CA GLY A 360 -24.86 -2.66 -10.41
C GLY A 360 -24.75 -1.46 -9.47
N ASP A 361 -24.16 -0.37 -9.98
CA ASP A 361 -23.99 0.89 -9.26
C ASP A 361 -24.82 1.99 -9.92
N PRO A 362 -25.92 2.47 -9.31
CA PRO A 362 -26.81 3.46 -9.92
C PRO A 362 -26.11 4.79 -10.25
N ASN A 363 -25.07 5.13 -9.48
CA ASN A 363 -24.37 6.41 -9.52
C ASN A 363 -23.03 6.36 -10.27
N ASN A 364 -22.61 5.20 -10.77
CA ASN A 364 -21.32 5.04 -11.43
C ASN A 364 -21.53 5.01 -12.96
N PRO A 365 -20.74 5.74 -13.76
CA PRO A 365 -20.78 5.60 -15.22
C PRO A 365 -20.52 4.14 -15.63
N SER A 366 -21.36 3.65 -16.55
CA SER A 366 -21.31 2.29 -17.10
C SER A 366 -20.39 2.17 -18.30
#